data_AF-A0A932QCR9-F1
#
_entry.id   AF-A0A932QCR9-F1
#
_cell.length_a   1.000
_cell.length_b   1.000
_cell.length_c   1.000
_cell.angle_alpha   90.00
_cell.angle_beta   90.00
_cell.angle_gamma   90.00
#
_symmetry.space_group_name_H-M   'P 1'
#
loop_
_entity.id
_entity.type
_entity.pdbx_description
1 polymer ?
#
loop_
_entity_poly.entity_id
_entity_poly.type
_entity_poly.pdbx_seq_one_letter_code
_entity_poly.pdbx_strand_id
1 'polypeptide(L)'
;MKVINMKTYRVFKQRVALEARYRHSLLKMGKAELLQELLNYHECYQRDPHDIGVTLRGQHLMDVLEDRAELAELQELSREFQVKLKTRLYEQMQSIGE
;
A
#
# COMPACT_ATOMS: atom_id res chain seq x y z
N MET A 1 -2.30 -16.48 -18.84
CA MET A 1 -2.33 -15.05 -19.24
C MET A 1 -3.60 -14.45 -18.66
N LYS A 2 -3.53 -13.63 -17.61
CA LYS A 2 -4.72 -13.08 -16.94
C LYS A 2 -5.14 -11.80 -17.64
N VAL A 3 -6.37 -11.78 -18.18
CA VAL A 3 -6.91 -10.65 -18.95
C VAL A 3 -7.39 -9.59 -17.96
N ILE A 4 -6.65 -8.48 -17.88
CA ILE A 4 -7.06 -7.30 -17.11
C ILE A 4 -7.94 -6.45 -18.03
N ASN A 5 -9.18 -6.18 -17.60
CA ASN A 5 -10.09 -5.28 -18.31
C ASN A 5 -9.42 -3.92 -18.57
N MET A 6 -9.58 -3.37 -19.79
CA MET A 6 -9.04 -2.07 -20.22
C MET A 6 -9.38 -0.90 -19.28
N LYS A 7 -10.55 -0.90 -18.63
CA LYS A 7 -10.93 0.08 -17.61
C LYS A 7 -10.05 -0.04 -16.36
N THR A 8 -9.86 -1.27 -15.87
CA THR A 8 -8.98 -1.60 -14.75
C THR A 8 -7.53 -1.22 -15.06
N TYR A 9 -7.07 -1.48 -16.28
CA TYR A 9 -5.72 -1.10 -16.74
C TYR A 9 -5.51 0.43 -16.78
N ARG A 10 -6.52 1.20 -17.24
CA ARG A 10 -6.41 2.67 -17.30
C ARG A 10 -6.41 3.31 -15.91
N VAL A 11 -7.24 2.81 -14.99
CA VAL A 11 -7.24 3.23 -13.57
C VAL A 11 -5.90 2.87 -12.92
N PHE A 12 -5.38 1.68 -13.19
CA PHE A 12 -4.07 1.24 -12.70
C PHE A 12 -2.95 2.16 -13.20
N LYS A 13 -2.91 2.49 -14.50
CA LYS A 13 -1.87 3.35 -15.08
C LYS A 13 -1.86 4.78 -14.50
N GLN A 14 -3.04 5.34 -14.19
CA GLN A 14 -3.14 6.64 -13.52
C GLN A 14 -2.71 6.56 -12.05
N ARG A 15 -3.01 5.46 -11.37
CA ARG A 15 -2.59 5.22 -9.98
C ARG A 15 -1.08 4.99 -9.86
N VAL A 16 -0.43 4.34 -10.82
CA VAL A 16 1.04 4.14 -10.84
C VAL A 16 1.83 5.44 -10.69
N ALA A 17 1.43 6.52 -11.37
CA ALA A 17 2.12 7.81 -11.25
C ALA A 17 1.90 8.49 -9.88
N LEU A 18 0.70 8.35 -9.32
CA LEU A 18 0.37 8.84 -7.98
C LEU A 18 1.11 8.04 -6.91
N GLU A 19 1.21 6.73 -7.09
CA GLU A 19 1.94 5.81 -6.22
C GLU A 19 3.44 6.08 -6.23
N ALA A 20 4.04 6.31 -7.41
CA ALA A 20 5.46 6.65 -7.50
C ALA A 20 5.80 7.94 -6.74
N ARG A 21 4.92 8.96 -6.81
CA ARG A 21 5.07 10.20 -6.04
C ARG A 21 4.93 9.95 -4.54
N TYR A 22 3.94 9.16 -4.14
CA TYR A 22 3.70 8.82 -2.74
C TYR A 22 4.88 8.05 -2.12
N ARG A 23 5.40 7.04 -2.82
CA ARG A 23 6.60 6.32 -2.38
C ARG A 23 7.80 7.25 -2.25
N HIS A 24 7.97 8.19 -3.17
CA HIS A 24 9.05 9.19 -3.08
C HIS A 24 8.88 10.13 -1.87
N SER A 25 7.65 10.50 -1.49
CA SER A 25 7.43 11.27 -0.26
C SER A 25 7.75 10.46 0.99
N LEU A 26 7.35 9.19 1.05
CA LEU A 26 7.63 8.30 2.19
C LEU A 26 9.14 8.15 2.45
N LEU A 27 9.95 8.05 1.40
CA LEU A 27 11.41 7.95 1.51
C LEU A 27 12.06 9.22 2.12
N LYS A 28 11.39 10.37 2.03
CA LYS A 28 11.89 11.65 2.60
C LYS A 28 11.41 11.91 4.03
N MET A 29 10.41 11.15 4.50
CA MET A 29 9.85 11.34 5.84
C MET A 29 10.83 10.90 6.93
N GLY A 30 10.87 11.65 8.02
CA GLY A 30 11.50 11.24 9.27
C GLY A 30 10.69 10.16 10.00
N LYS A 31 11.25 9.61 11.10
CA LYS A 31 10.60 8.54 11.88
C LYS A 31 9.22 8.96 12.43
N ALA A 32 9.11 10.18 12.96
CA ALA A 32 7.85 10.72 13.48
C ALA A 32 6.79 10.90 12.39
N GLU A 33 7.19 11.38 11.21
CA GLU A 33 6.30 11.56 10.06
C GLU A 33 5.81 10.21 9.52
N LEU A 34 6.68 9.19 9.46
CA LEU A 34 6.29 7.84 9.09
C LEU A 34 5.31 7.21 10.09
N LEU A 35 5.50 7.46 11.39
CA LEU A 35 4.57 6.99 12.42
C LEU A 35 3.20 7.67 12.27
N GLN A 36 3.19 8.98 12.02
CA GLN A 36 1.93 9.70 11.77
C GLN A 36 1.24 9.19 10.51
N GLU A 37 1.99 8.90 9.44
CA GLU A 37 1.43 8.35 8.21
C GLU A 37 0.88 6.93 8.41
N LEU A 38 1.49 6.13 9.29
CA LEU A 38 0.96 4.83 9.70
C LEU A 38 -0.37 4.95 10.44
N LEU A 39 -0.50 5.94 11.34
CA LEU A 39 -1.77 6.24 12.01
C LEU A 39 -2.83 6.70 11.01
N ASN A 40 -2.49 7.63 10.11
CA ASN A 40 -3.39 8.11 9.06
C ASN A 40 -3.87 6.97 8.16
N TYR A 41 -2.97 6.07 7.77
CA TYR A 41 -3.30 4.87 7.01
C TYR A 41 -4.29 4.00 7.79
N HIS A 42 -4.04 3.77 9.08
CA HIS A 42 -4.91 2.93 9.92
C HIS A 42 -6.32 3.52 10.03
N GLU A 43 -6.44 4.83 10.23
CA GLU A 43 -7.74 5.52 10.26
C GLU A 43 -8.47 5.42 8.92
N CYS A 44 -7.77 5.61 7.81
CA CYS A 44 -8.34 5.45 6.48
C CYS A 44 -8.83 4.01 6.26
N TYR A 45 -8.04 3.03 6.71
CA TYR A 45 -8.36 1.61 6.60
C TYR A 45 -9.57 1.21 7.44
N GLN A 46 -9.69 1.74 8.65
CA GLN A 46 -10.87 1.51 9.48
C GLN A 46 -12.14 2.08 8.85
N ARG A 47 -12.03 3.23 8.16
CA ARG A 47 -13.17 3.88 7.51
C ARG A 47 -13.62 3.16 6.25
N ASP A 48 -12.68 2.76 5.39
CA ASP A 48 -12.98 2.05 4.15
C ASP A 48 -11.92 0.96 3.87
N PRO A 49 -12.11 -0.26 4.40
CA PRO A 49 -11.16 -1.35 4.21
C PRO A 49 -11.18 -1.93 2.78
N HIS A 50 -12.16 -1.58 1.96
CA HIS A 50 -12.30 -2.06 0.58
C HIS A 50 -11.68 -1.11 -0.45
N ASP A 51 -11.23 0.08 -0.03
CA ASP A 51 -10.54 1.00 -0.92
C ASP A 51 -9.14 0.45 -1.32
N ILE A 52 -9.02 0.16 -2.62
CA ILE A 52 -7.77 -0.24 -3.27
C ILE A 52 -6.68 0.81 -3.06
N GLY A 53 -7.03 2.10 -3.04
CA GLY A 53 -6.08 3.20 -2.84
C GLY A 53 -5.47 3.18 -1.44
N VAL A 54 -6.29 2.91 -0.42
CA VAL A 54 -5.82 2.73 0.96
C VAL A 54 -4.91 1.51 1.05
N THR A 55 -5.29 0.39 0.42
CA THR A 55 -4.50 -0.85 0.42
C THR A 55 -3.13 -0.67 -0.25
N LEU A 56 -3.08 0.04 -1.38
CA LEU A 56 -1.83 0.36 -2.08
C LEU A 56 -0.92 1.28 -1.27
N ARG A 57 -1.48 2.32 -0.63
CA ARG A 57 -0.70 3.18 0.28
C ARG A 57 -0.10 2.39 1.43
N GLY A 58 -0.87 1.48 2.01
CA GLY A 58 -0.40 0.56 3.04
C GLY A 58 0.81 -0.25 2.56
N GLN A 59 0.78 -0.80 1.34
CA GLN A 59 1.93 -1.55 0.79
C GLN A 59 3.18 -0.66 0.69
N HIS A 60 3.07 0.52 0.07
CA HIS A 60 4.22 1.43 -0.07
C HIS A 60 4.79 1.88 1.28
N LEU A 61 3.93 2.10 2.27
CA LEU A 61 4.34 2.46 3.63
C LEU A 61 5.10 1.31 4.30
N MET A 62 4.58 0.09 4.22
CA MET A 62 5.23 -1.09 4.81
C MET A 62 6.54 -1.44 4.10
N ASP A 63 6.66 -1.24 2.79
CA ASP A 63 7.92 -1.36 2.05
C ASP A 63 8.98 -0.40 2.62
N VAL A 64 8.62 0.87 2.82
CA VAL A 64 9.55 1.88 3.36
C VAL A 64 9.90 1.61 4.83
N LEU A 65 8.94 1.11 5.62
CA LEU A 65 9.19 0.72 7.02
C LEU A 65 10.09 -0.50 7.13
N GLU A 66 9.92 -1.51 6.27
CA GLU A 66 10.81 -2.68 6.21
C GLU A 66 12.23 -2.25 5.84
N ASP A 67 12.40 -1.48 4.77
CA ASP A 67 13.71 -1.04 4.27
C ASP A 67 14.49 -0.20 5.30
N ARG A 68 13.78 0.54 6.14
CA ARG A 68 14.37 1.50 7.08
C ARG A 68 14.34 1.05 8.54
N ALA A 69 13.75 -0.11 8.83
CA ALA A 69 13.67 -0.61 10.20
C ALA A 69 15.08 -0.99 10.69
N GLU A 70 15.43 -0.44 11.85
CA GLU A 70 16.71 -0.73 12.54
C GLU A 70 16.62 -2.03 13.37
N LEU A 71 15.41 -2.50 13.66
CA LEU A 71 15.13 -3.70 14.44
C LEU A 71 14.59 -4.81 13.55
N ALA A 72 15.10 -6.03 13.71
CA ALA A 72 14.69 -7.18 12.92
C ALA A 72 13.20 -7.51 13.10
N GLU A 73 12.67 -7.32 14.31
CA GLU A 73 11.27 -7.53 14.64
C GLU A 73 10.36 -6.55 13.88
N LEU A 74 10.81 -5.32 13.67
CA LEU A 74 10.07 -4.32 12.91
C LEU A 74 10.13 -4.60 11.41
N GLN A 75 11.25 -5.13 10.91
CA GLN A 75 11.36 -5.61 9.53
C GLN A 75 10.40 -6.77 9.28
N GLU A 76 10.40 -7.77 10.16
CA GLU A 76 9.55 -8.95 10.04
C GLU A 76 8.06 -8.59 10.12
N LEU A 77 7.69 -7.72 11.06
CA LEU A 77 6.32 -7.21 11.16
C LEU A 77 5.88 -6.49 9.89
N SER A 78 6.72 -5.61 9.36
CA SER A 78 6.43 -4.86 8.12
C SER A 78 6.23 -5.82 6.93
N ARG A 79 7.06 -6.86 6.82
CA ARG A 79 6.95 -7.89 5.80
C ARG A 79 5.65 -8.70 5.91
N GLU A 80 5.27 -9.10 7.12
CA GLU A 80 4.01 -9.82 7.36
C GLU A 80 2.80 -8.98 6.91
N PHE A 81 2.81 -7.69 7.25
CA PHE A 81 1.77 -6.76 6.80
C PHE A 81 1.75 -6.59 5.28
N GLN A 82 2.90 -6.50 4.61
CA GLN A 82 2.94 -6.47 3.15
C GLN A 82 2.29 -7.70 2.52
N VAL A 83 2.57 -8.90 3.03
CA VAL A 83 1.98 -10.14 2.49
C VAL A 83 0.46 -10.10 2.60
N LYS A 84 -0.07 -9.71 3.77
CA LYS A 84 -1.52 -9.53 3.99
C LYS A 84 -2.13 -8.52 3.02
N LEU A 85 -1.46 -7.39 2.80
CA LEU A 85 -1.95 -6.35 1.89
C LEU A 85 -1.87 -6.75 0.42
N LYS A 86 -0.89 -7.56 0.01
CA LYS A 86 -0.78 -8.11 -1.35
C LYS A 86 -1.92 -9.09 -1.64
N THR A 87 -2.21 -9.98 -0.71
CA THR A 87 -3.37 -10.90 -0.82
C THR A 87 -4.67 -10.12 -0.94
N ARG A 88 -4.89 -9.13 -0.07
CA ARG A 88 -6.10 -8.29 -0.12
C ARG A 88 -6.24 -7.52 -1.44
N LEU A 89 -5.16 -6.89 -1.91
CA LEU A 89 -5.19 -6.15 -3.17
C LEU A 89 -5.61 -7.07 -4.32
N TYR A 90 -5.10 -8.30 -4.33
CA TYR A 90 -5.48 -9.29 -5.32
C TYR A 90 -6.99 -9.62 -5.27
N GLU A 91 -7.55 -9.86 -4.08
CA GLU A 91 -8.99 -10.09 -3.87
C GLU A 91 -9.83 -8.90 -4.34
N GLN A 92 -9.45 -7.68 -3.96
CA GLN A 92 -10.14 -6.44 -4.37
C GLN A 92 -10.07 -6.21 -5.88
N MET A 93 -8.98 -6.60 -6.53
CA MET A 93 -8.87 -6.48 -7.99
C MET A 93 -9.73 -7.51 -8.73
N GLN A 94 -9.95 -8.69 -8.14
CA GLN A 94 -10.84 -9.70 -8.71
C GLN A 94 -12.31 -9.24 -8.63
N SER A 95 -12.74 -8.61 -7.54
CA SER A 95 -14.12 -8.14 -7.38
C SER A 95 -14.50 -6.96 -8.27
N ILE A 96 -13.54 -6.23 -8.85
CA ILE A 96 -13.79 -5.18 -9.87
C ILE A 96 -14.01 -5.77 -11.27
N GLY A 97 -13.60 -7.03 -11.49
CA GLY A 97 -13.70 -7.71 -12.77
C GLY A 97 -15.03 -8.43 -13.01
N GLU A 98 -15.84 -8.63 -11.96
CA GLU A 98 -17.21 -9.16 -12.00
C GLU A 98 -18.23 -8.03 -12.18
#